data_AF-A0A699YH05-F1
#
_entry.id   AF-A0A699YH05-F1
#
_cell.length_a   1.000
_cell.length_b   1.000
_cell.length_c   1.000
_cell.angle_alpha   90.00
_cell.angle_beta   90.00
_cell.angle_gamma   90.00
#
_symmetry.space_group_name_H-M   'P 1'
#
loop_
_entity.id
_entity.type
_entity.pdbx_description
1 polymer ?
#
loop_
_entity_poly.entity_id
_entity_poly.type
_entity_poly.pdbx_seq_one_letter_code
_entity_poly.pdbx_strand_id
1 'polypeptide(L)'
;MARWLPVANVCGRWYRAPECLLTDGYYNYKMDMWGVGCVFFEIVSLFPLFPGTNELDQIQKIHNILGTPPADLLAKMKKRSQHMDFNFPAKEGTGIAKLIPHVAPDCVDLIIKLLAYNPDERLSARQSLRHPYFKELREAEKRQKALMTPDANPTGGIGSTMPGIVASGSLHQELDSKLIRHQ
;
A
#
# COMPACT_ATOMS: atom_id res chain seq x y z
N MET A 1 -23.42 14.34 16.54
CA MET A 1 -22.22 13.79 17.20
C MET A 1 -22.19 12.28 17.00
N ALA A 2 -21.50 11.80 15.97
CA ALA A 2 -21.39 10.37 15.69
C ALA A 2 -20.38 9.74 16.66
N ARG A 3 -20.93 9.09 17.70
CA ARG A 3 -20.17 8.24 18.62
C ARG A 3 -19.90 6.92 17.89
N TRP A 4 -18.74 6.84 17.24
CA TRP A 4 -18.21 5.60 16.69
C TRP A 4 -17.87 4.64 17.84
N LEU A 5 -18.46 3.45 17.80
CA LEU A 5 -18.25 2.37 18.78
C LEU A 5 -16.84 1.74 18.67
N PRO A 6 -16.37 0.97 19.68
CA PRO A 6 -14.96 0.72 20.04
C PRO A 6 -14.11 -0.08 19.04
N VAL A 7 -14.67 -0.56 17.92
CA VAL A 7 -13.96 -1.38 16.93
C VAL A 7 -12.99 -0.58 16.06
N ALA A 8 -13.16 0.75 15.98
CA ALA A 8 -12.25 1.63 15.25
C ALA A 8 -10.85 1.76 15.92
N ASN A 9 -10.73 1.37 17.20
CA ASN A 9 -9.51 1.57 17.97
C ASN A 9 -8.45 0.47 17.77
N VAL A 10 -8.82 -0.71 17.25
CA VAL A 10 -7.90 -1.83 17.03
C VAL A 10 -7.38 -1.82 15.59
N CYS A 11 -8.29 -1.76 14.59
CA CYS A 11 -7.89 -1.77 13.19
C CYS A 11 -7.23 -0.45 12.76
N GLY A 12 -7.64 0.71 13.31
CA GLY A 12 -7.12 2.01 12.88
C GLY A 12 -5.69 2.33 13.37
N ARG A 13 -5.11 1.54 14.28
CA ARG A 13 -3.79 1.83 14.87
C ARG A 13 -2.65 1.09 14.19
N TRP A 14 -2.88 -0.14 13.73
CA TRP A 14 -1.84 -0.99 13.15
C TRP A 14 -1.19 -0.40 11.90
N TYR A 15 -1.93 0.47 11.21
CA TYR A 15 -1.52 1.16 9.98
C TYR A 15 -1.03 2.60 10.21
N ARG A 16 -0.92 3.08 11.46
CA ARG A 16 -0.45 4.44 11.75
C ARG A 16 1.05 4.55 11.59
N ALA A 17 1.47 5.60 10.88
CA ALA A 17 2.87 5.96 10.73
C ALA A 17 3.48 6.42 12.07
N PRO A 18 4.79 6.22 12.30
CA PRO A 18 5.45 6.58 13.56
C PRO A 18 5.30 8.07 13.87
N GLU A 19 5.37 8.96 12.87
CA GLU A 19 5.17 10.39 13.05
C GLU A 19 3.76 10.76 13.51
N CYS A 20 2.74 9.96 13.19
CA CYS A 20 1.36 10.18 13.66
C CYS A 20 1.20 9.83 15.15
N LEU A 21 1.99 8.86 15.64
CA LEU A 21 1.99 8.46 17.04
C LEU A 21 2.85 9.38 17.91
N LEU A 22 3.81 10.09 17.27
CA LEU A 22 4.83 10.87 17.96
C LEU A 22 4.66 12.38 17.84
N THR A 23 3.81 12.90 16.94
CA THR A 23 3.69 14.35 16.71
C THR A 23 2.25 14.83 16.77
N ASP A 24 2.04 16.06 17.25
CA ASP A 24 0.71 16.67 17.25
C ASP A 24 0.37 17.26 15.88
N GLY A 25 -0.41 16.52 15.11
CA GLY A 25 -1.28 17.11 14.08
C GLY A 25 -0.66 17.42 12.72
N TYR A 26 0.55 16.96 12.40
CA TYR A 26 1.09 17.15 11.03
C TYR A 26 0.67 16.02 10.09
N TYR A 27 -0.56 16.04 9.58
CA TYR A 27 -1.03 15.07 8.59
C TYR A 27 -0.56 15.41 7.17
N ASN A 28 0.00 14.43 6.47
CA ASN A 28 0.44 14.56 5.07
C ASN A 28 0.18 13.23 4.33
N TYR A 29 0.05 13.26 3.00
CA TYR A 29 -0.18 12.07 2.15
C TYR A 29 0.88 10.97 2.36
N LYS A 30 2.06 11.34 2.84
CA LYS A 30 3.14 10.42 3.20
C LYS A 30 2.69 9.43 4.30
N MET A 31 1.83 9.85 5.23
CA MET A 31 1.28 8.95 6.26
C MET A 31 0.42 7.85 5.65
N ASP A 32 -0.36 8.17 4.62
CA ASP A 32 -1.18 7.17 3.92
C ASP A 32 -0.29 6.13 3.22
N MET A 33 0.85 6.57 2.67
CA MET A 33 1.82 5.65 2.03
C MET A 33 2.41 4.64 3.02
N TRP A 34 2.55 5.00 4.30
CA TRP A 34 2.93 4.04 5.34
C TRP A 34 1.84 2.98 5.55
N GLY A 35 0.59 3.43 5.66
CA GLY A 35 -0.55 2.53 5.78
C GLY A 35 -0.66 1.57 4.60
N VAL A 36 -0.40 2.07 3.38
CA VAL A 36 -0.30 1.23 2.17
C VAL A 36 0.80 0.18 2.33
N GLY A 37 1.98 0.54 2.82
CA GLY A 37 3.06 -0.43 3.08
C GLY A 37 2.66 -1.54 4.07
N CYS A 38 1.97 -1.17 5.17
CA CYS A 38 1.45 -2.13 6.14
C CYS A 38 0.41 -3.07 5.53
N VAL A 39 -0.56 -2.54 4.78
CA VAL A 39 -1.59 -3.34 4.09
C VAL A 39 -0.94 -4.25 3.04
N PHE A 40 0.04 -3.74 2.30
CA PHE A 40 0.73 -4.51 1.27
C PHE A 40 1.48 -5.70 1.86
N PHE A 41 2.15 -5.50 2.99
CA PHE A 41 2.75 -6.59 3.76
C PHE A 41 1.71 -7.62 4.19
N GLU A 42 0.60 -7.17 4.77
CA GLU A 42 -0.45 -8.06 5.28
C GLU A 42 -1.13 -8.88 4.17
N ILE A 43 -1.28 -8.32 2.97
CA ILE A 43 -1.78 -9.05 1.81
C ILE A 43 -0.84 -10.21 1.44
N VAL A 44 0.48 -9.99 1.46
CA VAL A 44 1.45 -11.02 1.04
C VAL A 44 1.77 -12.03 2.15
N SER A 45 1.68 -11.63 3.41
CA SER A 45 2.04 -12.46 4.56
C SER A 45 0.84 -13.11 5.26
N LEU A 46 -0.37 -12.59 5.02
CA LEU A 46 -1.64 -12.95 5.66
C LEU A 46 -1.67 -12.65 7.18
N PHE A 47 -0.77 -11.81 7.70
CA PHE A 47 -0.79 -11.35 9.08
C PHE A 47 -0.37 -9.88 9.22
N PRO A 48 -0.85 -9.17 10.26
CA PRO A 48 -0.56 -7.75 10.43
C PRO A 48 0.91 -7.51 10.78
N LEU A 49 1.51 -6.49 10.15
CA LEU A 49 2.93 -6.15 10.38
C LEU A 49 3.19 -5.59 11.79
N PHE A 50 2.31 -4.70 12.26
CA PHE A 50 2.46 -4.01 13.55
C PHE A 50 1.18 -4.11 14.39
N PRO A 51 0.89 -5.27 15.03
CA PRO A 51 -0.33 -5.44 15.81
C PRO A 51 -0.19 -4.85 17.22
N GLY A 52 -0.20 -3.52 17.35
CA GLY A 52 -0.07 -2.79 18.62
C GLY A 52 -1.39 -2.62 19.38
N THR A 53 -1.32 -2.78 20.71
CA THR A 53 -2.44 -2.69 21.65
C THR A 53 -2.67 -1.26 22.16
N ASN A 54 -1.62 -0.45 22.24
CA ASN A 54 -1.63 0.96 22.59
C ASN A 54 -0.56 1.72 21.77
N GLU A 55 -0.44 3.04 21.92
CA GLU A 55 0.47 3.86 21.11
C GLU A 55 1.94 3.52 21.36
N LEU A 56 2.32 3.32 22.63
CA LEU A 56 3.68 2.94 23.00
C LEU A 56 4.04 1.55 22.47
N ASP A 57 3.14 0.57 22.61
CA ASP A 57 3.30 -0.79 22.09
C ASP A 57 3.38 -0.80 20.55
N GLN A 58 2.59 0.04 19.88
CA GLN A 58 2.67 0.22 18.42
C GLN A 58 4.07 0.71 18.02
N ILE A 59 4.60 1.74 18.68
CA ILE A 59 5.94 2.26 18.41
C ILE A 59 7.02 1.21 18.70
N GLN A 60 6.90 0.46 19.80
CA GLN A 60 7.82 -0.63 20.12
C GLN A 60 7.82 -1.73 19.04
N LYS A 61 6.66 -2.08 18.49
CA LYS A 61 6.56 -3.05 17.38
C LYS A 61 7.23 -2.54 16.10
N ILE A 62 7.08 -1.26 15.79
CA ILE A 62 7.79 -0.64 14.66
C ILE A 62 9.31 -0.72 14.88
N HIS A 63 9.81 -0.32 16.05
CA HIS A 63 11.23 -0.43 16.40
C HIS A 63 11.76 -1.86 16.37
N ASN A 64 10.95 -2.85 16.75
CA ASN A 64 11.38 -4.25 16.73
C ASN A 64 11.67 -4.76 15.31
N ILE A 65 10.96 -4.25 14.31
CA ILE A 65 11.09 -4.72 12.92
C ILE A 65 12.04 -3.83 12.13
N LEU A 66 11.92 -2.51 12.23
CA LEU A 66 12.71 -1.56 11.45
C LEU A 66 13.99 -1.10 12.16
N GLY A 67 14.06 -1.27 13.48
CA GLY A 67 15.13 -0.73 14.32
C GLY A 67 14.79 0.66 14.85
N THR A 68 15.56 1.11 15.84
CA THR A 68 15.43 2.47 16.39
C THR A 68 15.99 3.48 15.38
N PRO A 69 15.26 4.55 15.05
CA PRO A 69 15.75 5.55 14.10
C PRO A 69 17.00 6.28 14.66
N PRO A 70 17.79 6.95 13.79
CA PRO A 70 18.93 7.75 14.22
C PRO A 70 18.54 8.78 15.28
N ALA A 71 19.45 9.05 16.23
CA ALA A 71 19.21 9.97 17.34
C ALA A 71 18.70 11.34 16.88
N ASP A 72 19.20 11.85 15.75
CA ASP A 72 18.76 13.13 15.18
C ASP A 72 17.30 13.11 14.72
N LEU A 73 16.86 12.01 14.09
CA LEU A 73 15.48 11.85 13.65
C LEU A 73 14.56 11.68 14.86
N LEU A 74 15.00 10.89 15.85
CA LEU A 74 14.27 10.69 17.09
C LEU A 74 14.12 12.00 17.88
N ALA A 75 15.18 12.80 17.96
CA ALA A 75 15.15 14.12 18.61
C ALA A 75 14.20 15.10 17.89
N LYS A 76 14.20 15.10 16.55
CA LYS A 76 13.24 15.89 15.75
C LYS A 76 11.79 15.47 16.00
N MET A 77 11.52 14.17 16.09
CA MET A 77 10.20 13.65 16.41
C MET A 77 9.80 14.01 17.85
N LYS A 78 10.71 13.85 18.82
CA LYS A 78 10.49 14.18 20.23
C LYS A 78 10.19 15.67 20.43
N LYS A 79 10.92 16.57 19.74
CA LYS A 79 10.65 18.02 19.79
C LYS A 79 9.24 18.38 19.31
N ARG A 80 8.66 17.57 18.41
CA ARG A 80 7.29 17.73 17.89
C ARG A 80 6.24 16.99 18.72
N SER A 81 6.65 16.19 19.70
CA SER A 81 5.77 15.52 20.65
C SER A 81 5.59 16.40 21.87
N GLN A 82 4.39 16.91 22.13
CA GLN A 82 4.11 17.62 23.39
C GLN A 82 3.53 16.68 24.47
N HIS A 83 3.06 15.50 24.07
CA HIS A 83 2.26 14.61 24.91
C HIS A 83 2.97 13.33 25.37
N MET A 84 4.17 13.04 24.86
CA MET A 84 4.89 11.80 25.20
C MET A 84 6.39 12.03 25.40
N ASP A 85 6.85 11.76 26.62
CA ASP A 85 8.27 11.74 26.96
C ASP A 85 8.76 10.28 26.90
N PHE A 86 9.42 9.92 25.80
CA PHE A 86 9.94 8.57 25.56
C PHE A 86 11.46 8.58 25.37
N ASN A 87 12.09 7.49 25.81
CA ASN A 87 13.49 7.18 25.56
C ASN A 87 13.58 5.74 25.08
N PHE A 88 13.83 5.54 23.79
CA PHE A 88 13.96 4.21 23.22
C PHE A 88 15.44 3.84 23.15
N PRO A 89 15.85 2.67 23.68
CA PRO A 89 17.21 2.20 23.51
C PRO A 89 17.50 1.96 22.02
N ALA A 90 18.75 2.15 21.61
CA ALA A 90 19.19 1.79 20.27
C ALA A 90 19.02 0.28 20.08
N LYS A 91 18.31 -0.11 19.02
CA LYS A 91 18.01 -1.51 18.70
C LYS A 91 18.10 -1.73 17.20
N GLU A 92 18.71 -2.84 16.81
CA GLU A 92 18.66 -3.33 15.43
C GLU A 92 17.31 -4.00 15.16
N GLY A 93 16.68 -3.64 14.03
CA GLY A 93 15.44 -4.24 13.60
C GLY A 93 15.63 -5.65 13.05
N THR A 94 14.63 -6.52 13.22
CA THR A 94 14.63 -7.86 12.59
C THR A 94 14.72 -7.77 11.06
N GLY A 95 14.11 -6.73 10.48
CA GLY A 95 14.02 -6.50 9.03
C GLY A 95 12.81 -7.20 8.40
N ILE A 96 12.17 -6.53 7.44
CA ILE A 96 10.97 -7.04 6.75
C ILE A 96 11.28 -8.29 5.92
N ALA A 97 12.46 -8.35 5.28
CA ALA A 97 12.86 -9.48 4.45
C ALA A 97 12.85 -10.83 5.19
N LYS A 98 13.18 -10.83 6.49
CA LYS A 98 13.18 -12.06 7.31
C LYS A 98 11.77 -12.55 7.64
N LEU A 99 10.78 -11.67 7.64
CA LEU A 99 9.39 -12.01 7.96
C LEU A 99 8.66 -12.64 6.76
N ILE A 100 9.08 -12.32 5.53
CA ILE A 100 8.47 -12.78 4.28
C ILE A 100 9.52 -13.36 3.31
N PRO A 101 10.24 -14.43 3.71
CA PRO A 101 11.34 -14.98 2.90
C PRO A 101 10.88 -15.62 1.58
N HIS A 102 9.59 -15.92 1.45
CA HIS A 102 8.96 -16.54 0.28
C HIS A 102 8.50 -15.51 -0.76
N VAL A 103 8.55 -14.22 -0.44
CA VAL A 103 8.05 -13.15 -1.30
C VAL A 103 9.16 -12.64 -2.22
N ALA A 104 8.80 -12.25 -3.45
CA ALA A 104 9.75 -11.74 -4.45
C ALA A 104 10.57 -10.55 -3.90
N PRO A 105 11.90 -10.48 -4.18
CA PRO A 105 12.76 -9.40 -3.68
C PRO A 105 12.26 -7.99 -4.01
N ASP A 106 11.73 -7.79 -5.22
CA ASP A 106 11.18 -6.50 -5.66
C ASP A 106 9.96 -6.06 -4.84
N CYS A 107 9.19 -7.01 -4.31
CA CYS A 107 8.06 -6.73 -3.43
C CYS A 107 8.55 -6.28 -2.06
N VAL A 108 9.54 -7.00 -1.51
CA VAL A 108 10.17 -6.66 -0.23
C VAL A 108 10.78 -5.26 -0.29
N ASP A 109 11.51 -4.95 -1.37
CA ASP A 109 12.09 -3.62 -1.60
C ASP A 109 11.03 -2.51 -1.70
N LEU A 110 9.91 -2.76 -2.40
CA LEU A 110 8.78 -1.84 -2.44
C LEU A 110 8.21 -1.58 -1.04
N ILE A 111 7.98 -2.63 -0.25
CA ILE A 111 7.45 -2.52 1.13
C ILE A 111 8.41 -1.72 2.01
N ILE A 112 9.72 -2.00 1.95
CA ILE A 112 10.74 -1.27 2.71
C ILE A 112 10.71 0.22 2.38
N LYS A 113 10.61 0.57 1.09
CA LYS A 113 10.56 1.98 0.65
C LYS A 113 9.24 2.68 0.99
N LEU A 114 8.14 1.94 1.13
CA LEU A 114 6.86 2.46 1.65
C LEU A 114 6.88 2.63 3.17
N LEU A 115 7.66 1.83 3.89
CA LEU A 115 7.80 1.84 5.34
C LEU A 115 9.06 2.58 5.80
N ALA A 116 9.52 3.56 5.03
CA ALA A 116 10.61 4.43 5.44
C ALA A 116 10.21 5.26 6.68
N TYR A 117 11.10 5.30 7.67
CA TYR A 117 10.92 6.05 8.92
C TYR A 117 10.80 7.55 8.67
N ASN A 118 11.69 8.08 7.82
CA ASN A 118 11.64 9.45 7.39
C ASN A 118 10.54 9.61 6.32
N PRO A 119 9.50 10.43 6.56
CA PRO A 119 8.45 10.64 5.57
C PRO A 119 8.98 11.16 4.23
N ASP A 120 10.10 11.88 4.22
CA ASP A 120 10.71 12.44 3.01
C ASP A 120 11.39 11.39 2.13
N GLU A 121 11.79 10.26 2.70
CA GLU A 121 12.36 9.11 1.97
C GLU A 121 11.29 8.12 1.49
N ARG A 122 10.06 8.28 1.96
CA ARG A 122 8.94 7.40 1.65
C ARG A 122 8.45 7.61 0.22
N LEU A 123 8.27 6.50 -0.52
CA LEU A 123 7.73 6.58 -1.88
C LEU A 123 6.33 7.19 -1.90
N SER A 124 6.10 8.12 -2.83
CA SER A 124 4.76 8.55 -3.22
C SER A 124 4.06 7.48 -4.07
N ALA A 125 2.72 7.50 -4.11
CA ALA A 125 1.94 6.58 -4.93
C ALA A 125 2.41 6.56 -6.40
N ARG A 126 2.72 7.72 -6.98
CA ARG A 126 3.23 7.82 -8.35
C ARG A 126 4.60 7.14 -8.52
N GLN A 127 5.48 7.22 -7.54
CA GLN A 127 6.77 6.53 -7.58
C GLN A 127 6.60 5.03 -7.36
N SER A 128 5.72 4.62 -6.43
CA SER A 128 5.40 3.21 -6.16
C SER A 128 4.85 2.51 -7.40
N LEU A 129 3.92 3.14 -8.14
CA LEU A 129 3.39 2.57 -9.39
C LEU A 129 4.44 2.40 -10.49
N ARG A 130 5.59 3.08 -10.40
CA ARG A 130 6.73 2.95 -11.32
C ARG A 130 7.77 1.94 -10.85
N HIS A 131 7.59 1.34 -9.67
CA HIS A 131 8.53 0.38 -9.10
C HIS A 131 8.72 -0.86 -10.00
N PRO A 132 9.92 -1.48 -10.03
CA PRO A 132 10.16 -2.74 -10.74
C PRO A 132 9.11 -3.82 -10.45
N TYR A 133 8.63 -3.91 -9.21
CA TYR A 133 7.58 -4.85 -8.79
C TYR A 133 6.33 -4.82 -9.69
N PHE A 134 5.89 -3.64 -10.16
CA PHE A 134 4.72 -3.51 -11.04
C PHE A 134 5.05 -3.53 -12.54
N LYS A 135 6.28 -3.91 -12.93
CA LYS A 135 6.72 -3.87 -14.34
C LYS A 135 5.85 -4.75 -15.22
N GLU A 136 5.61 -5.99 -14.83
CA GLU A 136 4.81 -6.95 -15.60
C GLU A 136 3.37 -6.47 -15.77
N LEU A 137 2.77 -5.94 -14.68
CA LEU A 137 1.42 -5.38 -14.71
C LEU A 137 1.33 -4.21 -15.69
N ARG A 138 2.28 -3.26 -15.65
CA ARG A 138 2.33 -2.13 -16.58
C ARG A 138 2.49 -2.56 -18.03
N GLU A 139 3.27 -3.61 -18.30
CA GLU A 139 3.44 -4.15 -19.65
C GLU A 139 2.19 -4.87 -20.13
N ALA A 140 1.49 -5.59 -19.26
CA ALA A 140 0.20 -6.20 -19.56
C ALA A 140 -0.87 -5.15 -19.91
N GLU A 141 -1.00 -4.09 -19.10
CA GLU A 141 -1.93 -2.98 -19.38
C GLU A 141 -1.65 -2.30 -20.72
N LYS A 142 -0.37 -2.08 -21.06
CA LYS A 142 0.02 -1.51 -22.36
C LYS A 142 -0.38 -2.40 -23.52
N ARG A 143 -0.14 -3.72 -23.41
CA ARG A 143 -0.55 -4.70 -24.44
C ARG A 143 -2.06 -4.73 -24.62
N GLN A 144 -2.82 -4.73 -23.52
CA GLN A 144 -4.27 -4.71 -23.57
C GLN A 144 -4.79 -3.43 -24.24
N LYS A 145 -4.23 -2.26 -23.91
CA LYS A 145 -4.60 -0.99 -24.55
C LYS A 145 -4.30 -0.98 -26.05
N ALA A 146 -3.16 -1.53 -26.47
CA ALA A 146 -2.81 -1.64 -27.88
C ALA A 146 -3.78 -2.53 -28.66
N LEU A 147 -4.29 -3.60 -28.05
CA LEU A 147 -5.31 -4.48 -28.65
C LEU A 147 -6.70 -3.81 -28.70
N MET A 148 -6.99 -2.88 -27.79
CA MET A 148 -8.28 -2.17 -27.69
C MET A 148 -8.35 -0.89 -28.54
N THR A 149 -7.25 -0.45 -29.15
CA THR A 149 -7.24 0.61 -30.16
C THR A 149 -7.24 0.00 -31.55
N PRO A 150 -8.41 -0.24 -32.19
CA PRO A 150 -8.43 -0.56 -33.61
C PRO A 150 -7.97 0.67 -34.39
N ASP A 151 -7.17 0.44 -35.43
CA ASP A 151 -6.57 1.45 -36.30
C ASP A 151 -7.42 2.71 -36.50
N ALA A 152 -6.84 3.86 -36.16
CA ALA A 152 -7.12 5.08 -36.92
C ALA A 152 -6.51 4.88 -38.32
N ASN A 153 -7.21 4.15 -39.20
CA ASN A 153 -6.76 3.94 -40.57
C ASN A 153 -6.84 5.26 -41.35
N PRO A 154 -5.83 5.63 -42.18
CA PRO A 154 -5.92 6.76 -43.09
C PRO A 154 -7.01 6.50 -44.13
N THR A 155 -7.76 7.54 -44.44
CA THR A 155 -8.80 7.57 -45.45
C THR A 155 -8.25 7.20 -46.84
N GLY A 156 -8.84 6.18 -47.49
CA GLY A 156 -8.68 5.98 -48.94
C GLY A 156 -9.00 4.56 -49.42
N GLY A 157 -10.24 4.34 -49.88
CA GLY A 157 -10.58 3.12 -50.64
C GLY A 157 -12.05 2.72 -50.57
N ILE A 158 -12.79 3.03 -51.63
CA ILE A 158 -14.22 2.81 -51.83
C ILE A 158 -14.42 1.34 -52.26
N GLY A 159 -15.37 0.60 -51.68
CA GLY A 159 -15.68 -0.75 -52.16
C GLY A 159 -16.69 -1.53 -51.31
N SER A 160 -17.93 -1.56 -51.78
CA SER A 160 -19.10 -2.30 -51.29
C SER A 160 -18.90 -3.81 -51.10
N THR A 161 -19.42 -4.39 -50.01
CA THR A 161 -20.49 -5.43 -49.96
C THR A 161 -20.52 -6.16 -48.60
N MET A 162 -21.73 -6.27 -48.02
CA MET A 162 -22.13 -7.26 -47.00
C MET A 162 -22.71 -8.49 -47.74
N PRO A 163 -22.73 -9.73 -47.20
CA PRO A 163 -23.38 -10.05 -45.92
C PRO A 163 -22.81 -11.21 -45.04
N GLY A 164 -23.01 -11.06 -43.73
CA GLY A 164 -23.49 -12.11 -42.80
C GLY A 164 -22.53 -13.20 -42.31
N ILE A 165 -22.38 -13.32 -40.98
CA ILE A 165 -22.52 -14.56 -40.18
C ILE A 165 -22.41 -14.22 -38.68
N VAL A 166 -23.12 -15.02 -37.89
CA VAL A 166 -23.63 -14.80 -36.53
C VAL A 166 -22.73 -15.48 -35.48
N ALA A 167 -22.87 -15.03 -34.22
CA ALA A 167 -22.48 -15.66 -32.94
C ALA A 167 -20.97 -15.65 -32.61
N SER A 168 -20.51 -15.25 -31.42
CA SER A 168 -20.97 -15.49 -30.04
C SER A 168 -20.39 -14.37 -29.14
N GLY A 169 -20.98 -13.87 -28.06
CA GLY A 169 -21.73 -14.56 -27.02
C GLY A 169 -20.92 -14.54 -25.72
N SER A 170 -21.01 -13.41 -25.00
CA SER A 170 -20.91 -13.25 -23.53
C SER A 170 -19.74 -13.84 -22.72
N LEU A 171 -18.93 -12.96 -22.10
CA LEU A 171 -18.09 -13.30 -20.93
C LEU A 171 -18.02 -12.14 -19.92
N HIS A 172 -19.04 -11.27 -19.88
CA HIS A 172 -19.09 -10.12 -18.95
C HIS A 172 -20.37 -10.03 -18.13
N GLN A 173 -21.03 -11.17 -17.86
CA GLN A 173 -22.27 -11.16 -17.08
C GLN A 173 -22.44 -12.34 -16.11
N GLU A 174 -21.35 -13.01 -15.71
CA GLU A 174 -21.42 -14.19 -14.82
C GLU A 174 -20.80 -14.02 -13.43
N LEU A 175 -20.62 -12.78 -12.93
CA LEU A 175 -20.17 -12.56 -11.55
C LEU A 175 -21.11 -11.70 -10.68
N ASP A 176 -22.07 -10.97 -11.25
CA ASP A 176 -22.98 -10.12 -10.45
C ASP A 176 -24.32 -10.78 -10.06
N SER A 177 -24.63 -11.99 -10.54
CA SER A 177 -25.90 -12.66 -10.20
C SER A 177 -25.82 -13.69 -9.06
N LYS A 178 -24.64 -13.95 -8.47
CA LYS A 178 -24.47 -14.96 -7.40
C LYS A 178 -24.28 -14.41 -5.98
N LEU A 179 -24.44 -13.11 -5.75
CA LEU A 179 -24.31 -12.51 -4.41
C LEU A 179 -25.60 -11.89 -3.82
N ILE A 180 -26.77 -12.08 -4.45
CA ILE A 180 -28.06 -11.52 -3.96
C ILE A 180 -29.10 -12.62 -3.64
N ARG A 181 -28.67 -13.85 -3.33
CA ARG A 181 -29.59 -14.91 -2.87
C ARG A 181 -29.05 -15.72 -1.69
N HIS A 182 -28.58 -15.03 -0.66
CA HIS A 182 -28.48 -15.57 0.70
C HIS A 182 -28.58 -14.45 1.74
N GLN A 183 -29.75 -13.80 1.80
CA GLN A 183 -30.42 -13.33 3.02
C GLN A 183 -31.92 -13.49 2.82
#